data_AF-A0A7J4HNP7-F1
#
_entry.id   AF-A0A7J4HNP7-F1
#
_cell.length_a   1.000
_cell.length_b   1.000
_cell.length_c   1.000
_cell.angle_alpha   90.00
_cell.angle_beta   90.00
_cell.angle_gamma   90.00
#
_symmetry.space_group_name_H-M   'P 1'
#
loop_
_entity.id
_entity.type
_entity.pdbx_description
1 polymer ?
#
loop_
_entity_poly.entity_id
_entity_poly.type
_entity_poly.pdbx_seq_one_letter_code
_entity_poly.pdbx_strand_id
1 'polypeptide(L)'
;MEKRELNKKGQNLTIGAVILIVLGVVVLVMLVIGFTKGWSFLFGKFDVLPGSDLETIAQACKIAGEANLMIDFCAFKKLNDGNWVNCEDDRFDKTLDGADSGITCDKKWDDFCKDEVSAAGKEVNSNKCLTAAEAGKDTTCEGKGGTWKENCQGAPLQEIESDITVDVSDTPPNNGDKKCCVAAPPTTG
;
A
#
# COMPACT_ATOMS: atom_id res chain seq x y z
N MET A 1 -59.31 6.46 58.19
CA MET A 1 -58.09 5.79 57.66
C MET A 1 -57.52 6.68 56.57
N GLU A 2 -56.50 7.46 56.94
CA GLU A 2 -55.93 8.51 56.10
C GLU A 2 -54.79 7.91 55.28
N LYS A 3 -54.99 7.74 53.96
CA LYS A 3 -53.95 7.24 53.05
C LYS A 3 -53.04 8.41 52.67
N ARG A 4 -51.80 8.40 53.18
CA ARG A 4 -50.77 9.35 52.77
C ARG A 4 -50.16 8.91 51.45
N GLU A 5 -50.59 9.54 50.37
CA GLU A 5 -49.98 9.44 49.04
C GLU A 5 -48.64 10.19 49.06
N LEU A 6 -47.53 9.46 49.21
CA LEU A 6 -46.19 10.02 49.13
C LEU A 6 -45.86 10.36 47.67
N ASN A 7 -45.79 11.66 47.38
CA ASN A 7 -45.41 12.21 46.08
C ASN A 7 -44.01 11.72 45.65
N LYS A 8 -43.95 10.76 44.70
CA LYS A 8 -42.73 10.29 44.02
C LYS A 8 -42.25 11.24 42.91
N LYS A 9 -42.20 12.55 43.15
CA LYS A 9 -41.77 13.53 42.13
C LYS A 9 -40.28 13.92 42.21
N GLY A 10 -39.53 13.41 43.18
CA GLY A 10 -38.11 13.75 43.37
C GLY A 10 -37.07 12.78 42.77
N GLN A 11 -37.46 11.58 42.30
CA GLN A 11 -36.50 10.53 41.94
C GLN A 11 -36.02 10.53 40.48
N ASN A 12 -36.61 11.34 39.59
CA ASN A 12 -36.18 11.37 38.18
C ASN A 12 -34.98 12.28 37.91
N LEU A 13 -34.69 13.26 38.78
CA LEU A 13 -33.54 14.15 38.60
C LEU A 13 -32.20 13.47 38.95
N THR A 14 -32.21 12.51 39.88
CA THR A 14 -30.99 11.82 40.31
C THR A 14 -30.50 10.76 39.31
N ILE A 15 -31.40 10.15 38.53
CA ILE A 15 -31.01 9.11 37.55
C ILE A 15 -30.13 9.68 36.43
N GLY A 16 -30.47 10.85 35.88
CA GLY A 16 -29.66 11.47 34.83
C GLY A 16 -28.26 11.86 35.31
N ALA A 17 -28.15 12.42 36.52
CA ALA A 17 -26.87 12.79 37.11
C ALA A 17 -25.99 11.57 37.40
N VAL A 18 -26.58 10.48 37.89
CA VAL A 18 -25.86 9.22 38.14
C VAL A 18 -25.31 8.64 36.83
N ILE A 19 -26.08 8.64 35.74
CA ILE A 19 -25.62 8.15 34.44
C ILE A 19 -24.41 8.95 33.94
N LEU A 20 -24.46 10.29 34.05
CA LEU A 20 -23.35 11.15 33.62
C LEU A 20 -22.06 10.91 34.42
N ILE A 21 -22.18 10.69 35.73
CA ILE A 21 -21.02 10.36 36.58
C ILE A 21 -20.42 9.01 36.16
N VAL A 22 -21.26 7.99 35.95
CA VAL A 22 -20.80 6.67 35.52
C VAL A 22 -20.11 6.74 34.15
N LEU A 23 -20.69 7.46 33.19
CA LEU A 23 -20.11 7.66 31.87
C LEU A 23 -18.75 8.38 31.95
N GLY A 24 -18.65 9.42 32.79
CA GLY A 24 -17.40 10.15 33.01
C GLY A 24 -16.29 9.27 33.59
N VAL A 25 -16.62 8.42 34.57
CA VAL A 25 -15.66 7.47 35.16
C VAL A 25 -15.20 6.43 34.13
N VAL A 26 -16.10 5.91 33.29
CA VAL A 26 -15.74 4.94 32.24
C VAL A 26 -14.75 5.55 31.24
N VAL A 27 -15.01 6.78 30.78
CA VAL A 27 -14.11 7.49 29.86
C VAL A 27 -12.75 7.76 30.50
N LEU A 28 -12.73 8.16 31.78
CA LEU A 28 -11.50 8.40 32.53
C LEU A 28 -10.64 7.13 32.64
N VAL A 29 -11.26 5.97 32.94
CA VAL A 29 -10.57 4.68 33.00
C VAL A 29 -10.02 4.28 31.62
N MET A 30 -10.79 4.47 30.54
CA MET A 30 -10.31 4.20 29.18
C MET A 30 -9.11 5.06 28.79
N LEU A 31 -9.11 6.36 29.14
CA LEU A 31 -7.97 7.25 28.89
C LEU A 31 -6.72 6.81 29.66
N VAL A 32 -6.86 6.44 30.94
CA VAL A 32 -5.73 5.96 31.74
C VAL A 32 -5.14 4.69 31.15
N ILE A 33 -5.97 3.73 30.74
CA ILE A 33 -5.51 2.49 30.09
C ILE A 33 -4.88 2.77 28.72
N GLY A 34 -5.48 3.66 27.93
CA GLY A 34 -4.97 4.06 26.62
C GLY A 34 -3.61 4.74 26.69
N PHE A 35 -3.39 5.63 27.66
CA PHE A 35 -2.09 6.26 27.86
C PHE A 35 -1.04 5.34 28.51
N THR A 36 -1.43 4.41 29.40
CA THR A 36 -0.47 3.52 30.08
C THR A 36 -0.04 2.32 29.25
N LYS A 37 -0.93 1.75 28.43
CA LYS A 37 -0.62 0.58 27.58
C LYS A 37 -0.46 0.92 26.10
N GLY A 38 -0.68 2.19 25.74
CA GLY A 38 -0.71 2.66 24.36
C GLY A 38 -2.03 2.36 23.69
N TRP A 39 -2.38 3.21 22.73
CA TRP A 39 -3.56 3.05 21.86
C TRP A 39 -3.55 1.69 21.13
N SER A 40 -2.38 1.12 20.87
CA SER A 40 -2.20 -0.20 20.25
C SER A 40 -2.81 -1.35 21.05
N PHE A 41 -2.95 -1.29 22.38
CA PHE A 41 -3.58 -2.37 23.16
C PHE A 41 -5.11 -2.33 23.09
N LEU A 42 -5.68 -1.13 22.98
CA LEU A 42 -7.12 -0.95 22.78
C LEU A 42 -7.48 -1.34 21.34
N PHE A 43 -6.82 -0.74 20.35
CA PHE A 43 -7.07 -1.06 18.95
C PHE A 43 -6.67 -2.49 18.58
N GLY A 44 -5.60 -3.06 19.16
CA GLY A 44 -5.18 -4.44 18.94
C GLY A 44 -6.13 -5.51 19.47
N LYS A 45 -7.08 -5.16 20.35
CA LYS A 45 -8.19 -6.06 20.76
C LYS A 45 -9.49 -5.79 20.01
N PHE A 46 -9.65 -4.59 19.46
CA PHE A 46 -10.71 -4.28 18.49
C PHE A 46 -10.35 -4.70 17.05
N ASP A 47 -9.11 -5.15 16.83
CA ASP A 47 -8.56 -5.77 15.60
C ASP A 47 -9.22 -7.12 15.23
N VAL A 48 -10.34 -7.45 15.88
CA VAL A 48 -11.24 -8.55 15.49
C VAL A 48 -12.29 -8.06 14.47
N LEU A 49 -12.13 -6.86 13.91
CA LEU A 49 -12.63 -6.60 12.57
C LEU A 49 -11.63 -7.24 11.59
N PRO A 50 -11.99 -8.35 10.94
CA PRO A 50 -11.11 -9.02 9.99
C PRO A 50 -10.94 -8.11 8.78
N GLY A 51 -9.95 -7.23 8.83
CA GLY A 51 -9.93 -6.11 7.92
C GLY A 51 -8.65 -5.30 8.02
N SER A 52 -7.56 -5.85 7.52
CA SER A 52 -6.56 -5.05 6.79
C SER A 52 -7.22 -4.55 5.49
N ASP A 53 -8.39 -3.93 5.62
CA ASP A 53 -9.23 -3.48 4.54
C ASP A 53 -8.61 -2.19 4.02
N LEU A 54 -8.66 -2.02 2.70
CA LEU A 54 -8.21 -0.81 2.04
C LEU A 54 -8.77 0.45 2.73
N GLU A 55 -10.00 0.38 3.27
CA GLU A 55 -10.64 1.51 3.95
C GLU A 55 -9.91 1.94 5.23
N THR A 56 -9.45 1.01 6.06
CA THR A 56 -8.69 1.33 7.29
C THR A 56 -7.34 1.97 6.94
N ILE A 57 -6.68 1.44 5.90
CA ILE A 57 -5.42 2.00 5.39
C ILE A 57 -5.67 3.40 4.80
N ALA A 58 -6.74 3.58 4.03
CA ALA A 58 -7.11 4.87 3.45
C ALA A 58 -7.38 5.93 4.53
N GLN A 59 -8.08 5.58 5.61
CA GLN A 59 -8.28 6.49 6.74
C GLN A 59 -6.96 6.84 7.44
N ALA A 60 -6.07 5.86 7.64
CA ALA A 60 -4.74 6.11 8.19
C ALA A 60 -3.92 7.05 7.28
N CYS A 61 -3.98 6.85 5.97
CA CYS A 61 -3.34 7.70 4.96
C CYS A 61 -3.88 9.13 4.98
N LYS A 62 -5.20 9.30 5.11
CA LYS A 62 -5.82 10.61 5.25
C LYS A 62 -5.29 11.36 6.48
N ILE A 63 -5.25 10.69 7.63
CA ILE A 63 -4.72 11.28 8.87
C ILE A 63 -3.24 11.61 8.73
N ALA A 64 -2.44 10.71 8.13
CA ALA A 64 -1.01 10.95 7.91
C ALA A 64 -0.76 12.14 6.97
N GLY A 65 -1.57 12.26 5.90
CA GLY A 65 -1.54 13.40 4.98
C GLY A 65 -1.90 14.71 5.68
N GLU A 66 -3.02 14.75 6.40
CA GLU A 66 -3.44 15.94 7.16
C GLU A 66 -2.41 16.35 8.23
N ALA A 67 -1.78 15.38 8.89
CA ALA A 67 -0.75 15.59 9.91
C ALA A 67 0.66 15.86 9.34
N ASN A 68 0.84 15.85 8.01
CA ASN A 68 2.12 15.97 7.33
C ASN A 68 3.19 14.95 7.78
N LEU A 69 2.77 13.72 8.08
CA LEU A 69 3.64 12.63 8.53
C LEU A 69 4.20 11.85 7.34
N MET A 70 5.23 12.39 6.67
CA MET A 70 5.83 11.81 5.46
C MET A 70 6.29 10.35 5.63
N ILE A 71 6.83 10.00 6.81
CA ILE A 71 7.30 8.64 7.10
C ILE A 71 6.13 7.65 7.12
N ASP A 72 5.02 8.01 7.76
CA ASP A 72 3.84 7.15 7.87
C ASP A 72 3.06 7.09 6.57
N PHE A 73 3.02 8.20 5.82
CA PHE A 73 2.38 8.27 4.50
C PHE A 73 3.07 7.35 3.48
N CYS A 74 4.39 7.33 3.50
CA CYS A 74 5.20 6.52 2.58
C CYS A 74 5.51 5.11 3.07
N ALA A 75 5.01 4.72 4.25
CA ALA A 75 5.23 3.38 4.79
C ALA A 75 4.35 2.36 4.04
N PHE A 76 5.00 1.35 3.44
CA PHE A 76 4.30 0.23 2.84
C PHE A 76 3.63 -0.64 3.91
N LYS A 77 2.35 -0.94 3.71
CA LYS A 77 1.55 -1.82 4.56
C LYS A 77 1.12 -3.05 3.76
N LYS A 78 1.18 -4.21 4.41
CA LYS A 78 0.76 -5.48 3.81
C LYS A 78 -0.74 -5.70 4.02
N LEU A 79 -1.44 -5.99 2.93
CA LEU A 79 -2.83 -6.40 2.91
C LEU A 79 -2.99 -7.88 3.24
N ASN A 80 -4.20 -8.28 3.61
CA ASN A 80 -4.53 -9.69 3.88
C ASN A 80 -4.38 -10.57 2.62
N ASP A 81 -4.53 -10.00 1.43
CA ASP A 81 -4.32 -10.68 0.14
C ASP A 81 -2.83 -10.92 -0.17
N GLY A 82 -1.92 -10.41 0.67
CA GLY A 82 -0.48 -10.49 0.49
C GLY A 82 0.08 -9.46 -0.49
N ASN A 83 -0.74 -8.53 -0.97
CA ASN A 83 -0.32 -7.35 -1.72
C ASN A 83 0.18 -6.26 -0.76
N TRP A 84 1.02 -5.36 -1.25
CA TRP A 84 1.48 -4.22 -0.48
C TRP A 84 0.90 -2.93 -1.04
N VAL A 85 0.63 -1.97 -0.17
CA VAL A 85 0.11 -0.66 -0.55
C VAL A 85 0.76 0.43 0.27
N ASN A 86 0.94 1.60 -0.32
CA ASN A 86 1.23 2.83 0.40
C ASN A 86 0.09 3.84 0.18
N CYS A 87 0.21 5.03 0.76
CA CYS A 87 -0.80 6.08 0.64
C CYS A 87 -0.84 6.79 -0.73
N GLU A 88 0.06 6.44 -1.64
CA GLU A 88 0.16 6.95 -3.02
C GLU A 88 -0.51 6.01 -4.04
N ASP A 89 -1.12 4.92 -3.56
CA ASP A 89 -1.89 4.00 -4.39
C ASP A 89 -3.14 4.70 -4.95
N ASP A 90 -3.34 4.57 -6.27
CA ASP A 90 -4.41 5.22 -7.05
C ASP A 90 -5.83 4.82 -6.57
N ARG A 91 -5.95 3.68 -5.89
CA ARG A 91 -7.21 3.24 -5.31
C ARG A 91 -7.66 4.14 -4.15
N PHE A 92 -6.76 4.92 -3.55
CA PHE A 92 -7.07 5.82 -2.45
C PHE A 92 -7.49 7.21 -2.88
N ASP A 93 -7.30 7.61 -4.14
CA ASP A 93 -7.63 8.95 -4.67
C ASP A 93 -9.06 9.38 -4.31
N LYS A 94 -10.03 8.49 -4.48
CA LYS A 94 -11.45 8.77 -4.19
C LYS A 94 -11.75 8.91 -2.70
N THR A 95 -10.91 8.35 -1.83
CA THR A 95 -11.08 8.44 -0.37
C THR A 95 -10.34 9.65 0.19
N LEU A 96 -9.30 10.10 -0.52
CA LEU A 96 -8.43 11.21 -0.16
C LEU A 96 -8.92 12.57 -0.68
N ASP A 97 -10.06 12.66 -1.37
CA ASP A 97 -10.64 13.91 -1.90
C ASP A 97 -10.52 15.08 -0.89
N GLY A 98 -9.50 15.93 -1.07
CA GLY A 98 -9.20 17.12 -0.26
C GLY A 98 -8.07 17.01 0.77
N ALA A 99 -7.49 15.83 0.99
CA ALA A 99 -6.31 15.60 1.85
C ALA A 99 -5.01 15.52 1.04
N ASP A 100 -4.96 16.24 -0.09
CA ASP A 100 -3.75 16.34 -0.88
C ASP A 100 -2.72 17.18 -0.11
N SER A 101 -1.85 16.48 0.60
CA SER A 101 -0.82 17.09 1.44
C SER A 101 0.37 17.59 0.62
N GLY A 102 0.38 17.37 -0.71
CA GLY A 102 1.54 17.61 -1.56
C GLY A 102 2.74 16.74 -1.19
N ILE A 103 2.53 15.68 -0.39
CA ILE A 103 3.56 14.76 0.05
C ILE A 103 3.73 13.69 -1.02
N THR A 104 4.90 13.71 -1.66
CA THR A 104 5.32 12.68 -2.61
C THR A 104 6.30 11.74 -1.93
N CYS A 105 6.20 10.44 -2.18
CA CYS A 105 7.15 9.49 -1.65
C CYS A 105 8.38 9.42 -2.56
N ASP A 106 9.46 10.11 -2.19
CA ASP A 106 10.71 10.12 -2.96
C ASP A 106 11.39 8.74 -3.06
N LYS A 107 11.02 7.81 -2.18
CA LYS A 107 11.52 6.44 -2.25
C LYS A 107 10.91 5.75 -3.46
N LYS A 108 11.73 5.57 -4.49
CA LYS A 108 11.38 4.78 -5.66
C LYS A 108 10.95 3.40 -5.20
N TRP A 109 9.80 2.97 -5.70
CA TRP A 109 9.25 1.63 -5.54
C TRP A 109 10.30 0.51 -5.76
N ASP A 110 11.28 0.78 -6.64
CA ASP A 110 12.42 -0.11 -6.89
C ASP A 110 13.22 -0.45 -5.63
N ASP A 111 13.44 0.52 -4.74
CA ASP A 111 14.21 0.31 -3.51
C ASP A 111 13.45 -0.58 -2.53
N PHE A 112 12.12 -0.43 -2.46
CA PHE A 112 11.27 -1.31 -1.65
C PHE A 112 11.30 -2.76 -2.17
N CYS A 113 11.17 -2.95 -3.49
CA CYS A 113 11.24 -4.28 -4.10
C CYS A 113 12.65 -4.91 -3.97
N LYS A 114 13.71 -4.12 -3.88
CA LYS A 114 15.10 -4.60 -3.67
C LYS A 114 15.35 -5.02 -2.22
N ASP A 115 14.91 -4.21 -1.27
CA ASP A 115 15.16 -4.44 0.15
C ASP A 115 14.27 -5.55 0.72
N GLU A 116 13.06 -5.73 0.19
CA GLU A 116 12.17 -6.81 0.59
C GLU A 116 12.12 -7.96 -0.41
N VAL A 117 12.97 -8.97 -0.16
CA VAL A 117 12.94 -10.28 -0.84
C VAL A 117 11.55 -10.92 -0.78
N SER A 118 10.76 -10.60 0.25
CA SER A 118 9.39 -11.07 0.45
C SER A 118 8.36 -10.45 -0.50
N ALA A 119 8.69 -9.32 -1.13
CA ALA A 119 7.83 -8.61 -2.07
C ALA A 119 7.99 -9.09 -3.52
N ALA A 120 9.03 -9.88 -3.82
CA ALA A 120 9.29 -10.40 -5.16
C ALA A 120 8.10 -11.21 -5.70
N GLY A 121 7.59 -10.82 -6.88
CA GLY A 121 6.41 -11.41 -7.53
C GLY A 121 5.05 -10.94 -6.95
N LYS A 122 5.03 -9.98 -6.04
CA LYS A 122 3.82 -9.38 -5.47
C LYS A 122 3.49 -8.04 -6.13
N GLU A 123 2.21 -7.70 -6.12
CA GLU A 123 1.72 -6.39 -6.56
C GLU A 123 1.84 -5.39 -5.40
N VAL A 124 2.46 -4.25 -5.71
CA VAL A 124 2.68 -3.10 -4.85
C VAL A 124 2.25 -1.86 -5.63
N ASN A 125 1.21 -1.17 -5.17
CA ASN A 125 0.62 -0.01 -5.87
C ASN A 125 0.31 -0.29 -7.36
N SER A 126 -0.35 -1.42 -7.64
CA SER A 126 -0.66 -1.87 -9.00
C SER A 126 0.56 -2.24 -9.88
N ASN A 127 1.80 -2.11 -9.36
CA ASN A 127 3.04 -2.52 -10.02
C ASN A 127 3.56 -3.83 -9.44
N LYS A 128 4.01 -4.77 -10.29
CA LYS A 128 4.57 -6.05 -9.83
C LYS A 128 6.05 -5.94 -9.53
N CYS A 129 6.45 -6.20 -8.28
CA CYS A 129 7.87 -6.31 -7.95
C CYS A 129 8.47 -7.46 -8.77
N LEU A 130 9.38 -7.15 -9.68
CA LEU A 130 10.07 -8.16 -10.47
C LEU A 130 10.98 -8.96 -9.55
N THR A 131 10.91 -10.29 -9.61
CA THR A 131 11.88 -11.12 -8.91
C THR A 131 13.28 -10.91 -9.50
N ALA A 132 14.35 -11.16 -8.75
CA ALA A 132 15.71 -11.13 -9.30
C ALA A 132 15.90 -12.10 -10.50
N ALA A 133 15.05 -13.12 -10.62
CA ALA A 133 15.00 -14.04 -11.76
C ALA A 133 14.32 -13.43 -13.01
N GLU A 134 13.44 -12.45 -12.82
CA GLU A 134 12.73 -11.71 -13.87
C GLU A 134 13.41 -10.39 -14.23
N ALA A 135 14.07 -9.74 -13.26
CA ALA A 135 14.80 -8.47 -13.41
C ALA A 135 16.01 -8.55 -14.36
N GLY A 136 16.28 -9.73 -14.94
CA GLY A 136 17.31 -9.95 -15.96
C GLY A 136 16.80 -10.50 -17.29
N LYS A 137 15.49 -10.73 -17.45
CA LYS A 137 14.91 -11.24 -18.70
C LYS A 137 14.30 -10.09 -19.48
N ASP A 138 15.06 -9.56 -20.43
CA ASP A 138 14.50 -8.70 -21.47
C ASP A 138 13.60 -9.55 -22.39
N THR A 139 12.31 -9.55 -22.07
CA THR A 139 11.25 -10.25 -22.82
C THR A 139 10.91 -9.54 -24.13
N THR A 140 11.42 -8.33 -24.37
CA THR A 140 11.15 -7.55 -25.57
C THR A 140 11.71 -8.25 -26.82
N CYS A 141 12.86 -8.92 -26.66
CA CYS A 141 13.45 -9.71 -27.74
C CYS A 141 12.64 -10.97 -28.04
N GLU A 142 12.31 -11.75 -27.00
CA GLU A 142 11.54 -13.00 -27.15
C GLU A 142 10.11 -12.73 -27.65
N GLY A 143 9.48 -11.64 -27.21
CA GLY A 143 8.15 -11.21 -27.65
C GLY A 143 8.08 -10.81 -29.12
N LYS A 144 9.20 -10.38 -29.71
CA LYS A 144 9.33 -10.13 -31.16
C LYS A 144 9.81 -11.37 -31.93
N GLY A 145 9.88 -12.54 -31.29
CA GLY A 145 10.41 -13.77 -31.89
C GLY A 145 11.94 -13.73 -32.11
N GLY A 146 12.64 -12.85 -31.39
CA GLY A 146 14.08 -12.67 -31.46
C GLY A 146 14.86 -13.58 -30.52
N THR A 147 16.18 -13.64 -30.75
CA THR A 147 17.14 -14.34 -29.88
C THR A 147 18.31 -13.44 -29.54
N TRP A 148 18.77 -13.49 -28.28
CA TRP A 148 19.94 -12.77 -27.80
C TRP A 148 21.23 -13.43 -28.31
N LYS A 149 22.05 -12.70 -29.07
CA LYS A 149 23.33 -13.17 -29.61
C LYS A 149 24.40 -12.09 -29.48
N GLU A 150 25.68 -12.47 -29.39
CA GLU A 150 26.80 -11.51 -29.38
C GLU A 150 26.87 -10.67 -30.67
N ASN A 151 26.39 -11.22 -31.79
CA ASN A 151 26.22 -10.52 -33.05
C ASN A 151 25.07 -11.10 -33.88
N CYS A 152 24.47 -10.27 -34.74
CA CYS A 152 23.41 -10.69 -35.67
C CYS A 152 24.00 -11.09 -37.04
N GLN A 153 24.96 -12.01 -37.05
CA GLN A 153 25.57 -12.47 -38.30
C GLN A 153 24.77 -13.64 -38.91
N GLY A 154 24.35 -13.46 -40.16
CA GLY A 154 23.57 -14.44 -40.95
C GLY A 154 22.28 -13.82 -41.50
N ALA A 155 22.11 -13.85 -42.82
CA ALA A 155 20.87 -13.41 -43.44
C ALA A 155 19.74 -14.41 -43.14
N PRO A 156 18.49 -13.97 -42.89
CA PRO A 156 18.01 -12.60 -42.84
C PRO A 156 17.71 -12.16 -41.38
N LEU A 157 18.74 -11.91 -40.57
CA LEU A 157 18.56 -11.33 -39.24
C LEU A 157 18.76 -9.81 -39.29
N GLN A 158 17.87 -9.07 -38.65
CA GLN A 158 18.03 -7.63 -38.41
C GLN A 158 18.27 -7.40 -36.91
N GLU A 159 19.22 -6.52 -36.61
CA GLU A 159 19.40 -5.98 -35.27
C GLU A 159 18.27 -4.97 -35.03
N ILE A 160 17.50 -5.18 -33.96
CA ILE A 160 16.53 -4.19 -33.51
C ILE A 160 17.16 -3.47 -32.34
N GLU A 161 17.34 -2.16 -32.45
CA GLU A 161 17.62 -1.33 -31.28
C GLU A 161 16.42 -1.49 -30.33
N SER A 162 16.66 -2.15 -29.20
CA SER A 162 15.63 -2.30 -28.18
C SER A 162 15.35 -0.93 -27.61
N ASP A 163 14.20 -0.33 -27.96
CA ASP A 163 13.58 0.79 -27.25
C ASP A 163 13.19 0.31 -25.84
N ILE A 164 14.19 0.10 -24.98
CA ILE A 164 13.98 -0.15 -23.56
C ILE A 164 13.73 1.23 -22.95
N THR A 165 12.50 1.72 -23.06
CA THR A 165 12.02 2.88 -22.29
C THR A 165 11.35 2.45 -20.98
N VAL A 166 11.67 1.26 -20.47
CA VAL A 166 11.29 0.91 -19.10
C VAL A 166 12.46 1.30 -18.21
N ASP A 167 12.34 2.47 -17.58
CA ASP A 167 13.20 2.98 -16.51
C ASP A 167 13.15 2.05 -15.26
N VAL A 168 13.46 0.77 -15.41
CA VAL A 168 13.79 -0.12 -14.29
C VAL A 168 15.30 0.00 -14.10
N SER A 169 15.67 0.83 -13.14
CA SER A 169 17.01 1.11 -12.61
C SER A 169 18.19 0.42 -13.31
N ASP A 170 18.94 1.18 -14.11
CA ASP A 170 20.42 1.24 -14.32
C ASP A 170 21.31 -0.01 -14.21
N THR A 171 20.77 -1.21 -14.20
CA THR A 171 21.53 -2.44 -14.40
C THR A 171 20.95 -3.09 -15.65
N PRO A 172 21.61 -2.94 -16.82
CA PRO A 172 21.21 -3.75 -17.95
C PRO A 172 21.19 -5.21 -17.51
N PRO A 173 20.21 -6.01 -17.97
CA PRO A 173 20.25 -7.44 -17.72
C PRO A 173 21.65 -7.94 -18.09
N ASN A 174 22.21 -8.85 -17.27
CA ASN A 174 23.55 -9.44 -17.42
C ASN A 174 23.73 -10.27 -18.73
N ASN A 175 23.10 -9.88 -19.82
CA ASN A 175 23.40 -10.25 -21.19
C ASN A 175 24.54 -9.36 -21.68
N GLY A 176 25.73 -9.52 -21.11
CA GLY A 176 26.93 -8.77 -21.53
C GLY A 176 27.02 -8.70 -23.06
N ASP A 177 27.12 -7.49 -23.61
CA ASP A 177 27.24 -7.12 -25.04
C ASP A 177 26.32 -7.85 -26.06
N LYS A 178 25.32 -8.61 -25.63
CA LYS A 178 24.44 -9.35 -26.55
C LYS A 178 23.38 -8.42 -27.14
N LYS A 179 23.19 -8.51 -28.45
CA LYS A 179 22.18 -7.82 -29.24
C LYS A 179 20.96 -8.71 -29.46
N CYS A 180 19.77 -8.11 -29.56
CA CYS A 180 18.57 -8.84 -29.95
C CYS A 180 18.51 -8.99 -31.49
N CYS A 181 18.51 -10.23 -31.97
CA CYS A 181 18.41 -10.53 -33.40
C CYS A 181 17.04 -11.11 -33.74
N VAL A 182 16.30 -10.45 -34.63
CA VAL A 182 14.96 -10.88 -35.11
C VAL A 182 15.02 -11.21 -36.60
N ALA A 183 14.25 -12.20 -37.04
CA ALA A 183 14.12 -12.50 -38.47
C ALA A 183 13.46 -11.33 -39.21
N ALA A 184 14.05 -10.93 -40.33
CA ALA A 184 13.48 -9.88 -41.17
C ALA A 184 12.09 -10.31 -41.68
N PRO A 185 11.12 -9.39 -41.76
CA PRO A 185 9.82 -9.69 -42.34
C PRO A 185 10.00 -10.12 -43.80
N PRO A 186 9.19 -11.08 -44.31
CA PRO A 186 9.26 -11.48 -45.71
C PRO A 186 8.96 -10.28 -46.61
N THR A 187 9.87 -9.94 -47.51
CA THR A 187 9.63 -8.92 -48.54
C THR A 187 8.55 -9.45 -49.49
N THR A 188 7.34 -8.91 -49.41
CA THR A 188 6.28 -9.15 -50.38
C THR A 188 6.70 -8.50 -51.70
N GLY A 189 7.16 -9.32 -52.64
CA GLY A 189 7.47 -8.93 -54.03
C GLY A 189 6.27 -9.00 -54.95
#